data_AF-A0A418WJ81-F1
#
_entry.id   AF-A0A418WJ81-F1
#
_cell.length_a   1.000
_cell.length_b   1.000
_cell.length_c   1.000
_cell.angle_alpha   90.00
_cell.angle_beta   90.00
_cell.angle_gamma   90.00
#
_symmetry.space_group_name_H-M   'P 1'
#
loop_
_entity.id
_entity.type
_entity.pdbx_description
1 polymer ?
#
loop_
_entity_poly.entity_id
_entity_poly.type
_entity_poly.pdbx_seq_one_letter_code
_entity_poly.pdbx_strand_id
1 'polypeptide(L)' 'MDPEDLDPAFVAAIEEGRADIAAGRTISHEKIRAWLLSWGTPNELPPPE' A
#
# COMPACT_ATOMS: atom_id res chain seq x y z
N MET A 1 -20.93 -7.44 -10.93
CA MET A 1 -19.96 -6.44 -11.38
C MET A 1 -19.16 -7.15 -12.42
N ASP A 2 -19.56 -6.99 -13.67
CA ASP A 2 -18.76 -7.49 -14.78
C ASP A 2 -17.49 -6.63 -14.85
N PRO A 3 -16.33 -7.17 -15.27
CA PRO A 3 -15.09 -6.40 -15.36
C PRO A 3 -15.21 -5.19 -16.30
N GLU A 4 -16.17 -5.20 -17.21
CA GLU A 4 -16.54 -4.10 -18.10
C GLU A 4 -17.26 -2.96 -17.38
N ASP A 5 -17.80 -3.21 -16.18
CA ASP A 5 -18.45 -2.21 -15.32
C ASP A 5 -17.45 -1.43 -14.45
N LEU A 6 -16.16 -1.80 -14.45
CA LEU A 6 -15.13 -1.16 -13.64
C LEU A 6 -14.73 0.19 -14.25
N ASP A 7 -14.61 1.20 -13.40
CA ASP A 7 -14.06 2.50 -13.79
C ASP A 7 -12.65 2.32 -14.42
N PRO A 8 -12.39 2.86 -15.62
CA PRO A 8 -11.06 2.83 -16.21
C PRO A 8 -9.96 3.37 -15.28
N ALA A 9 -10.26 4.33 -14.42
CA ALA A 9 -9.32 4.84 -13.42
C ALA A 9 -8.99 3.78 -12.35
N PHE A 10 -9.97 2.96 -11.95
CA PHE A 10 -9.76 1.84 -11.04
C PHE A 10 -8.88 0.75 -11.67
N VAL A 11 -9.12 0.41 -12.94
CA VAL A 11 -8.29 -0.55 -13.68
C VAL A 11 -6.84 -0.06 -13.80
N ALA A 12 -6.65 1.23 -14.13
CA ALA A 12 -5.33 1.83 -14.20
C ALA A 12 -4.59 1.79 -12.86
N ALA A 13 -5.27 2.08 -11.75
CA ALA A 13 -4.70 2.01 -10.41
C ALA A 13 -4.27 0.59 -10.01
N ILE A 14 -5.00 -0.45 -10.44
CA ILE A 14 -4.60 -1.85 -10.24
C ILE A 14 -3.29 -2.15 -11.00
N GLU A 15 -3.21 -1.78 -12.27
CA GLU A 15 -2.01 -2.04 -13.07
C GLU A 15 -0.79 -1.27 -12.56
N GLU A 16 -0.96 -0.04 -12.08
CA GLU A 16 0.08 0.72 -11.38
C GLU A 16 0.57 -0.04 -10.14
N GLY A 17 -0.34 -0.51 -9.28
CA GLY A 17 0.03 -1.29 -8.09
C GLY A 17 0.78 -2.59 -8.43
N ARG A 18 0.41 -3.27 -9.53
CA ARG A 18 1.15 -4.44 -10.02
C ARG A 18 2.56 -4.08 -10.49
N ALA A 19 2.71 -2.95 -11.18
CA ALA A 19 4.01 -2.45 -11.62
C ALA A 19 4.90 -2.04 -10.42
N ASP A 20 4.33 -1.46 -9.37
CA ASP A 20 5.04 -1.14 -8.13
C ASP A 20 5.57 -2.41 -7.43
N ILE A 21 4.75 -3.46 -7.34
CA ILE A 21 5.16 -4.76 -6.79
C ILE A 21 6.33 -5.33 -7.62
N ALA A 22 6.21 -5.32 -8.96
CA ALA A 22 7.25 -5.84 -9.84
C ALA A 22 8.56 -5.05 -9.75
N ALA A 23 8.48 -3.74 -9.49
CA ALA A 23 9.63 -2.86 -9.29
C ALA A 23 10.18 -2.88 -7.86
N GLY A 24 9.58 -3.64 -6.94
CA GLY A 24 9.99 -3.70 -5.53
C GLY A 24 9.68 -2.42 -4.75
N ARG A 25 8.78 -1.55 -5.24
CA ARG A 25 8.33 -0.32 -4.57
C ARG A 25 7.29 -0.62 -3.48
N THR A 26 7.58 -1.60 -2.63
CA THR A 26 6.69 -2.05 -1.56
C THR A 26 7.42 -2.07 -0.23
N ILE A 27 6.73 -1.69 0.83
CA ILE A 27 7.24 -1.80 2.20
C ILE A 27 6.73 -3.11 2.80
N SER A 28 7.56 -3.80 3.60
CA SER A 28 7.13 -5.04 4.25
C SER A 28 5.96 -4.79 5.22
N HIS A 29 5.05 -5.76 5.26
CA HIS A 29 3.90 -5.71 6.17
C HIS A 29 4.33 -5.48 7.64
N GLU A 30 5.41 -6.14 8.07
CA GLU A 30 5.92 -6.05 9.45
C GLU A 30 6.34 -4.63 9.82
N LYS A 31 7.03 -3.92 8.91
CA LYS A 31 7.44 -2.52 9.10
C LYS A 31 6.22 -1.61 9.22
N ILE A 32 5.26 -1.74 8.29
CA ILE A 32 4.02 -0.95 8.29
C ILE A 32 3.22 -1.22 9.58
N ARG A 33 3.06 -2.49 9.97
CA ARG A 33 2.34 -2.87 11.19
C ARG A 33 2.98 -2.29 12.44
N ALA A 34 4.30 -2.37 12.57
CA ALA A 34 5.01 -1.80 13.72
C ALA A 34 4.78 -0.28 13.81
N TRP A 35 4.88 0.41 12.69
CA TRP A 35 4.60 1.84 12.60
C TRP A 35 3.16 2.18 12.99
N LEU A 36 2.16 1.52 12.40
CA LEU A 36 0.75 1.76 12.71
C LEU A 36 0.41 1.51 14.19
N LEU A 37 1.01 0.48 14.81
CA LEU A 37 0.78 0.17 16.22
C LEU A 37 1.48 1.14 17.19
N SER A 38 2.47 1.89 16.70
CA SER A 38 3.17 2.87 17.52
C SER A 38 2.42 4.20 17.64
N TRP A 39 1.46 4.46 16.76
CA TRP A 39 0.71 5.71 16.70
C TRP A 39 -0.03 6.01 18.01
N GLY A 40 0.10 7.25 18.49
CA GLY A 40 -0.56 7.68 19.73
C GLY A 40 0.08 7.11 21.00
N THR A 41 1.25 6.47 20.89
CA THR A 41 2.05 6.03 22.04
C THR A 41 3.25 6.97 22.24
N PRO A 42 3.86 7.01 23.44
CA PRO A 42 5.11 7.75 23.65
C PRO A 42 6.29 7.27 22.78
N ASN A 43 6.19 6.08 22.17
CA ASN A 43 7.21 5.46 21.32
C ASN A 43 6.77 5.42 19.85
N GLU A 44 6.04 6.44 19.39
CA GLU A 44 5.64 6.54 17.99
C GLU A 44 6.85 6.50 17.05
N LEU A 45 6.78 5.63 16.05
CA LEU A 45 7.84 5.37 15.09
C LEU A 45 7.69 6.29 13.88
N PRO A 46 8.79 6.65 13.19
CA PRO A 46 8.69 7.33 11.90
C PRO A 46 8.05 6.41 10.85
N PRO A 47 7.41 6.97 9.80
CA PRO A 47 6.93 6.19 8.66
C PRO A 47 8.09 5.39 8.03
N PRO A 48 7.87 4.11 7.70
CA PRO A 48 8.91 3.27 7.13
C PRO A 48 9.18 3.63 5.65
N GLU A 49 10.42 3.32 5.22
CA GLU A 49 10.87 3.32 3.81
C GLU A 49 10.98 1.88 3.25
#